data_AF-A0A2P6RNG4-F1
#
_entry.id   AF-A0A2P6RNG4-F1
#
_cell.length_a   1.000
_cell.length_b   1.000
_cell.length_c   1.000
_cell.angle_alpha   90.00
_cell.angle_beta   90.00
_cell.angle_gamma   90.00
#
_symmetry.space_group_name_H-M   'P 1'
#
loop_
_entity.id
_entity.type
_entity.pdbx_description
1 polymer ?
#
loop_
_entity_poly.entity_id
_entity_poly.type
_entity_poly.pdbx_seq_one_letter_code
_entity_poly.pdbx_strand_id
1 'polypeptide(L)' 'MKLYACTVDLLGLSGNLTEAYDIARGLPCKPSIRLLESLLGACRIHGNVELGENIDVLVLDLNWTLKIQDHM' A
#
# COMPACT_ATOMS: atom_id res chain seq x y z
N MET A 1 7.08 12.32 -0.53
CA MET A 1 6.00 11.30 -0.60
C MET A 1 5.29 11.23 -1.95
N LYS A 2 5.04 12.35 -2.65
CA LYS A 2 4.28 12.35 -3.92
C LYS A 2 4.89 11.50 -5.05
N LEU A 3 6.20 11.55 -5.28
CA LEU A 3 6.84 10.78 -6.36
C LEU A 3 6.65 9.27 -6.19
N TYR A 4 6.86 8.74 -4.98
CA TYR A 4 6.68 7.31 -4.71
C TYR A 4 5.23 6.85 -4.87
N ALA A 5 4.26 7.69 -4.49
CA ALA A 5 2.84 7.38 -4.72
C ALA A 5 2.55 7.25 -6.22
N CYS A 6 3.01 8.20 -7.04
CA CYS A 6 2.85 8.12 -8.49
C CYS A 6 3.53 6.88 -9.08
N THR A 7 4.72 6.51 -8.60
CA THR A 7 5.42 5.30 -9.06
C THR A 7 4.66 4.02 -8.69
N VAL A 8 4.18 3.91 -7.45
CA VAL A 8 3.39 2.75 -7.00
C VAL A 8 2.07 2.66 -7.76
N ASP A 9 1.39 3.78 -8.02
CA ASP A 9 0.16 3.81 -8.80
C ASP A 9 0.40 3.35 -10.25
N LEU A 10 1.46 3.83 -10.89
CA LEU A 10 1.81 3.42 -12.26
C LEU A 10 2.15 1.93 -12.35
N LEU A 11 2.92 1.40 -11.40
CA LEU A 11 3.27 -0.01 -11.35
C LEU A 11 2.06 -0.89 -11.02
N GLY A 12 1.17 -0.41 -10.15
CA GLY A 12 -0.09 -1.06 -9.82
C GLY A 12 -0.97 -1.21 -11.07
N LEU A 13 -1.10 -0.14 -11.85
CA LEU A 13 -1.87 -0.15 -13.10
C LEU A 13 -1.24 -1.02 -14.21
N SER A 14 0.08 -1.19 -14.20
CA SER A 14 0.77 -2.07 -15.17
C SER A 14 0.77 -3.55 -14.77
N GLY A 15 0.25 -3.89 -13.59
CA GLY A 15 0.28 -5.24 -13.03
C GLY A 15 1.61 -5.64 -12.39
N ASN A 16 2.56 -4.70 -12.26
CA ASN A 16 3.86 -4.90 -11.60
C ASN A 16 3.73 -4.79 -10.07
N LEU A 17 2.86 -5.60 -9.50
CA LEU A 17 2.44 -5.50 -8.09
C LEU A 17 3.58 -5.74 -7.09
N THR A 18 4.48 -6.69 -7.39
CA THR A 18 5.62 -7.00 -6.51
C THR A 18 6.57 -5.80 -6.40
N GLU A 19 6.92 -5.18 -7.53
CA GLU A 19 7.81 -4.02 -7.55
C GLU A 19 7.15 -2.81 -6.86
N ALA A 20 5.85 -2.62 -7.08
CA ALA A 20 5.08 -1.59 -6.41
C ALA A 20 5.07 -1.79 -4.88
N TYR A 21 4.95 -3.04 -4.42
CA TYR A 21 4.99 -3.39 -3.00
C TYR A 21 6.39 -3.20 -2.38
N ASP A 22 7.44 -3.59 -3.09
CA ASP A 22 8.82 -3.42 -2.62
C ASP A 22 9.18 -1.95 -2.46
N ILE A 23 8.73 -1.09 -3.38
CA ILE A 23 8.89 0.36 -3.24
C ILE A 23 8.12 0.87 -2.01
N ALA A 24 6.87 0.44 -1.82
CA ALA A 24 6.05 0.86 -0.68
C ALA A 24 6.68 0.45 0.67
N ARG A 25 7.27 -0.75 0.75
CA ARG A 25 7.94 -1.29 1.94
C ARG A 25 9.35 -0.70 2.14
N GLY A 26 10.05 -0.35 1.07
CA GLY A 26 11.38 0.25 1.09
C GLY A 26 11.40 1.75 1.41
N LEU A 27 10.24 2.37 1.63
CA LEU A 27 10.19 3.78 2.00
C LEU A 27 10.84 4.02 3.38
N PRO A 28 11.69 5.05 3.52
CA PRO A 28 12.28 5.42 4.81
C PRO A 28 11.24 5.95 5.82
N CYS A 29 10.02 6.19 5.36
CA CYS A 29 8.89 6.66 6.16
C CYS A 29 7.70 5.71 5.94
N LYS A 30 6.81 5.60 6.94
CA LYS A 30 5.57 4.81 6.81
C LYS A 30 4.81 5.19 5.52
N PRO A 31 4.44 4.23 4.66
CA PRO A 31 3.62 4.51 3.48
C PRO A 31 2.28 5.10 3.90
N SER A 32 1.69 5.94 3.04
CA SER A 32 0.36 6.50 3.30
C SER A 32 -0.71 5.43 3.09
N ILE A 33 -1.78 5.48 3.89
CA ILE A 33 -2.92 4.56 3.75
C ILE A 33 -3.49 4.60 2.33
N ARG A 34 -3.66 5.80 1.76
CA ARG A 34 -4.11 5.97 0.36
C ARG A 34 -3.25 5.24 -0.68
N LEU A 35 -1.93 5.19 -0.49
CA LEU A 35 -1.02 4.50 -1.40
C LEU A 35 -1.24 2.99 -1.33
N LEU A 36 -1.39 2.46 -0.12
CA LEU A 36 -1.66 1.03 0.09
C LEU A 36 -3.05 0.62 -0.40
N GLU A 37 -4.07 1.46 -0.18
CA GLU A 37 -5.42 1.25 -0.72
C GLU A 37 -5.44 1.19 -2.25
N SER A 38 -4.66 2.07 -2.90
CA SER A 38 -4.48 2.06 -4.36
C SER A 38 -3.85 0.74 -4.83
N LEU A 39 -2.78 0.30 -4.16
CA LEU A 39 -2.09 -0.95 -4.47
C LEU A 39 -2.98 -2.19 -4.21
N LEU A 40 -3.78 -2.18 -3.16
CA LEU A 40 -4.77 -3.22 -2.87
C LEU A 40 -5.83 -3.31 -3.98
N GLY A 41 -6.28 -2.15 -4.49
CA GLY A 41 -7.15 -2.06 -5.66
C GLY A 41 -6.52 -2.69 -6.90
N ALA A 42 -5.24 -2.43 -7.15
CA ALA A 42 -4.49 -3.04 -8.24
C ALA A 42 -4.37 -4.58 -8.06
N CYS A 43 -4.09 -5.05 -6.84
CA CYS A 43 -4.05 -6.48 -6.53
C CYS A 43 -5.38 -7.18 -6.83
N ARG A 44 -6.51 -6.52 -6.51
CA ARG A 44 -7.85 -7.01 -6.83
C ARG A 44 -8.11 -7.07 -8.34
N ILE A 45 -7.64 -6.09 -9.12
CA ILE A 45 -7.82 -6.05 -10.57
C ILE A 45 -7.01 -7.16 -11.26
N HIS A 46 -5.77 -7.36 -10.84
CA HIS A 46 -4.86 -8.35 -11.43
C HIS A 46 -4.97 -9.75 -10.81
N GLY A 47 -5.83 -9.94 -9.80
CA GLY A 47 -6.10 -11.24 -9.18
C GLY A 47 -4.97 -11.76 -8.28
N ASN A 48 -4.10 -10.88 -7.78
CA ASN A 48 -3.00 -11.29 -6.89
C ASN A 48 -3.43 -11.23 -5.42
N VAL A 49 -4.07 -12.31 -4.97
CA VAL A 49 -4.66 -12.41 -3.63
C VAL A 49 -3.59 -12.39 -2.54
N GLU A 50 -2.47 -13.08 -2.73
CA GLU A 50 -1.39 -13.17 -1.73
C GLU A 50 -0.79 -11.79 -1.40
N LEU A 51 -0.52 -10.98 -2.43
CA LEU A 51 -0.06 -9.60 -2.23
C LEU A 51 -1.14 -8.73 -1.61
N GLY A 52 -2.40 -8.94 -1.99
CA GLY A 52 -3.54 -8.25 -1.39
C GLY A 52 -3.64 -8.48 0.12
N GLU A 53 -3.52 -9.72 0.59
CA GLU A 53 -3.54 -10.05 2.02
C GLU A 53 -2.38 -9.40 2.79
N ASN A 54 -1.17 -9.42 2.22
CA ASN A 54 0.00 -8.77 2.82
C ASN A 54 -0.17 -7.25 2.95
N ILE A 55 -0.80 -6.61 1.96
CA ILE A 55 -1.10 -5.18 2.00
C ILE A 55 -2.20 -4.88 3.01
N ASP A 56 -3.23 -5.72 3.10
CA ASP A 56 -4.36 -5.53 4.01
C ASP A 56 -3.90 -5.58 5.48
N VAL A 57 -3.01 -6.52 5.82
CA VAL A 57 -2.35 -6.56 7.15
C VAL A 57 -1.59 -5.25 7.43
N LEU A 58 -0.83 -4.75 6.45
CA LEU A 58 -0.06 -3.51 6.59
C LEU A 58 -0.97 -2.29 6.78
N VAL A 59 -2.10 -2.25 6.08
CA VAL A 59 -3.12 -1.19 6.22
C VAL A 59 -3.75 -1.24 7.60
N LEU A 60 -4.09 -2.43 8.10
CA LEU A 60 -4.66 -2.61 9.44
C LEU A 60 -3.70 -2.11 10.53
N ASP A 61 -2.42 -2.45 10.45
CA ASP A 61 -1.39 -1.97 11.39
C ASP A 61 -1.26 -0.43 11.41
N LEU A 62 -1.32 0.19 10.23
CA LEU A 62 -1.26 1.65 10.11
C LEU A 62 -2.54 2.33 10.60
N ASN A 63 -3.70 1.76 10.28
CA ASN A 63 -5.00 2.27 10.69
C ASN A 63 -5.18 2.17 12.22
N TRP A 64 -4.67 1.10 12.84
CA TRP A 64 -4.64 0.95 14.30
C TRP A 64 -3.78 2.04 14.96
N THR A 65 -2.62 2.35 14.37
CA THR A 65 -1.72 3.41 14.87
C THR A 65 -2.42 4.78 14.90
N LEU A 66 -3.20 5.11 13.87
CA LEU A 66 -3.95 6.38 13.81
C LEU A 66 -5.11 6.41 14.81
N LYS A 67 -5.79 5.28 15.02
CA LYS A 67 -6.88 5.18 16.01
C LYS A 67 -6.44 5.38 17.45
N ILE A 68 -5.20 5.01 17.80
CA ILE A 68 -4.65 5.25 19.14
C ILE A 68 -4.41 6.76 19.37
N GLN A 69 -4.16 7.55 18.31
CA GLN A 69 -3.94 8.99 18.41
C GLN A 69 -5.24 9.80 18.49
N ASP A 70 -6.36 9.25 18.03
CA ASP A 70 -7.68 9.92 18.05
C ASP A 70 -8.42 9.74 19.40
N HIS A 71 -7.90 8.88 20.29
CA HIS A 71 -8.54 8.54 21.57
C HIS A 71 -7.76 8.96 22.83
N MET A 72 -6.83 9.92 22.71
CA MET A 72 -6.17 10.58 23.85
C MET A 72 -6.45 12.08 23.87
#